data_AF-A0A7X8VGV5-F1
#
_entry.id   AF-A0A7X8VGV5-F1
#
_cell.length_a   1.000
_cell.length_b   1.000
_cell.length_c   1.000
_cell.angle_alpha   90.00
_cell.angle_beta   90.00
_cell.angle_gamma   90.00
#
_symmetry.space_group_name_H-M   'P 1'
#
loop_
_entity.id
_entity.type
_entity.pdbx_description
1 polymer ?
#
loop_
_entity_poly.entity_id
_entity_poly.type
_entity_poly.pdbx_seq_one_letter_code
_entity_poly.pdbx_strand_id
1 'polypeptide(L)' 'MTEPKRVINRQMSVPLADAEVAAQSTLDAFSLKGRVALLTGGRAMYGRGCTEGLADAGATVY' A
#
# COMPACT_ATOMS: atom_id res chain seq x y z
N MET A 1 7.37 27.94 25.63
CA MET A 1 8.04 27.51 24.38
C MET A 1 7.54 26.14 24.03
N THR A 2 6.58 26.06 23.11
CA THR A 2 6.03 24.80 22.58
C THR A 2 6.77 24.49 21.28
N GLU A 3 7.35 23.31 21.18
CA GLU A 3 8.10 22.91 19.99
C GLU A 3 7.18 22.88 18.75
N PRO A 4 7.67 23.32 17.57
CA PRO A 4 6.87 23.26 16.35
C PRO A 4 6.61 21.81 15.94
N LYS A 5 5.33 21.49 15.74
CA LYS A 5 4.85 20.17 15.30
C LYS A 5 5.55 19.79 14.00
N ARG A 6 6.37 18.73 14.03
CA ARG A 6 7.09 18.19 12.87
C ARG A 6 6.08 17.78 11.79
N VAL A 7 5.89 18.62 10.78
CA VAL A 7 5.07 18.28 9.61
C VAL A 7 5.90 17.33 8.75
N ILE A 8 5.58 16.04 8.83
CA ILE A 8 6.23 15.02 8.01
C ILE A 8 5.73 15.22 6.58
N ASN A 9 6.60 15.69 5.68
CA ASN A 9 6.27 15.86 4.28
C ASN A 9 6.08 14.47 3.63
N ARG A 10 4.83 14.08 3.37
CA ARG A 10 4.46 12.77 2.81
C ARG A 10 4.75 12.63 1.31
N GLN A 11 5.20 13.68 0.64
CA GLN A 11 5.40 13.67 -0.82
C GLN A 11 6.69 12.93 -1.26
N MET A 12 7.52 12.46 -0.34
CA MET A 12 8.90 12.02 -0.62
C MET A 12 9.18 10.52 -0.41
N SER A 13 8.19 9.63 -0.31
CA SER A 13 8.47 8.19 -0.09
C SER A 13 8.18 7.26 -1.25
N VAL A 14 7.68 7.75 -2.38
CA VAL A 14 7.41 6.90 -3.55
C VAL A 14 8.01 7.57 -4.79
N PRO A 15 8.97 6.96 -5.49
CA PRO A 15 9.52 7.54 -6.70
C PRO A 15 8.42 7.69 -7.75
N LEU A 16 8.29 8.91 -8.29
CA LEU A 16 7.28 9.31 -9.27
C LEU A 16 7.26 8.41 -10.52
N ALA A 17 8.38 7.74 -10.82
CA ALA A 17 8.52 6.81 -11.94
C ALA A 17 7.56 5.61 -11.86
N ASP A 18 7.20 5.17 -10.66
CA ASP A 18 6.19 4.12 -10.46
C ASP A 18 4.75 4.67 -10.52
N ALA A 19 4.58 5.96 -10.24
CA ALA A 19 3.29 6.62 -10.18
C ALA A 19 2.77 6.99 -11.58
N GLU A 20 3.65 7.24 -12.56
CA GLU A 20 3.23 7.48 -13.95
C GLU A 20 2.66 6.22 -14.63
N VAL A 21 3.07 5.02 -14.20
CA VAL A 21 2.45 3.76 -14.62
C VAL A 21 1.09 3.54 -13.93
N ALA A 22 0.81 4.27 -12.84
CA ALA A 22 -0.31 3.99 -11.94
C ALA A 22 -1.70 4.41 -12.43
N ALA A 23 -1.90 4.73 -13.72
CA ALA A 23 -3.25 4.64 -14.30
C ALA A 23 -3.26 4.69 -15.84
N GLN A 24 -2.90 3.59 -16.50
CA GLN A 24 -3.38 3.34 -17.86
C GLN A 24 -4.87 2.92 -17.85
N SER A 25 -5.36 2.38 -16.73
CA SER A 25 -6.76 2.09 -16.43
C SER A 25 -7.04 2.11 -14.92
N THR A 26 -8.31 2.23 -14.53
CA THR A 26 -8.73 2.16 -13.12
C THR A 26 -8.29 0.86 -12.43
N LEU A 27 -8.24 -0.26 -13.15
CA LEU A 27 -7.83 -1.55 -12.58
C LEU A 27 -6.33 -1.62 -12.33
N ASP A 28 -5.52 -0.93 -13.15
CA ASP A 28 -4.08 -0.88 -12.95
C ASP A 28 -3.72 -0.13 -11.67
N ALA A 29 -4.51 0.88 -11.29
CA ALA A 29 -4.35 1.60 -10.03
C ALA A 29 -4.57 0.72 -8.79
N PHE A 30 -5.34 -0.37 -8.92
CA PHE A 30 -5.59 -1.33 -7.82
C PHE A 30 -4.67 -2.55 -7.84
N SER A 31 -3.81 -2.70 -8.87
CA SER A 31 -2.83 -3.77 -8.93
C SER A 31 -1.77 -3.60 -7.83
N LEU A 32 -1.50 -4.68 -7.10
CA LEU A 32 -0.44 -4.73 -6.09
C LEU A 32 0.74 -5.60 -6.53
N LYS A 33 0.82 -5.97 -7.82
CA LYS A 33 1.93 -6.74 -8.38
C LYS A 33 3.27 -6.07 -8.06
N GLY A 34 4.19 -6.84 -7.47
CA GLY A 34 5.52 -6.34 -7.09
C GLY A 34 5.53 -5.47 -5.84
N ARG A 35 4.39 -5.30 -5.15
CA ARG A 35 4.31 -4.61 -3.87
C ARG A 35 4.35 -5.60 -2.71
N VAL A 36 4.81 -5.12 -1.56
CA VAL A 36 4.87 -5.87 -0.30
C VAL A 36 3.90 -5.24 0.69
N ALA A 37 3.11 -6.06 1.37
CA ALA A 37 2.19 -5.64 2.43
C ALA A 37 2.48 -6.38 3.73
N LEU A 38 2.54 -5.66 4.85
CA LEU A 38 2.61 -6.23 6.19
C LEU A 38 1.24 -6.06 6.85
N LEU A 39 0.59 -7.14 7.25
CA LEU A 39 -0.76 -7.10 7.80
C LEU A 39 -0.85 -7.75 9.19
N THR A 40 -1.07 -6.92 10.21
CA THR A 40 -1.35 -7.43 11.56
C THR A 40 -2.75 -8.03 11.65
N GLY A 41 -2.90 -9.14 12.37
CA GLY A 41 -4.21 -9.78 12.57
C GLY A 41 -4.75 -10.52 11.34
N GLY A 42 -3.92 -10.80 10.33
CA GLY A 42 -4.30 -11.45 9.07
C GLY A 42 -4.81 -12.89 9.15
N ARG A 43 -4.90 -13.47 10.36
CA ARG A 43 -5.21 -14.90 10.56
C ARG A 43 -6.70 -15.24 10.47
N ALA A 44 -7.60 -14.33 10.84
CA ALA A 44 -9.01 -14.64 11.01
C ALA A 44 -9.94 -13.47 10.66
N MET A 45 -11.23 -13.76 10.51
CA MET A 45 -12.29 -12.78 10.27
C MET A 45 -11.93 -11.84 9.10
N TYR A 46 -12.04 -10.53 9.30
CA TYR A 46 -11.71 -9.52 8.30
C TYR A 46 -10.24 -9.55 7.91
N GLY A 47 -9.34 -9.81 8.87
CA GLY A 47 -7.92 -9.87 8.61
C GLY A 47 -7.57 -10.96 7.60
N ARG A 48 -8.23 -12.12 7.68
CA ARG A 48 -8.06 -13.19 6.69
C ARG A 48 -8.53 -12.76 5.30
N GLY A 49 -9.71 -12.16 5.20
CA GLY A 49 -10.21 -11.66 3.92
C GLY A 49 -9.32 -10.57 3.31
N CYS A 50 -8.74 -9.70 4.14
CA CYS A 50 -7.75 -8.73 3.68
C CYS A 50 -6.46 -9.40 3.19
N THR A 51 -5.92 -10.40 3.91
CA THR A 51 -4.73 -11.16 3.47
C THR A 51 -4.96 -11.79 2.10
N GLU A 52 -6.10 -12.46 1.93
CA GLU A 52 -6.49 -13.13 0.68
C GLU A 52 -6.63 -12.11 -0.46
N GLY A 53 -7.38 -11.02 -0.25
CA GLY A 53 -7.56 -9.99 -1.28
C GLY A 53 -6.27 -9.26 -1.67
N LEU A 54 -5.36 -9.01 -0.73
CA LEU A 54 -4.05 -8.42 -1.02
C LEU A 54 -3.18 -9.37 -1.85
N ALA A 55 -3.18 -10.66 -1.52
CA ALA A 55 -2.46 -11.68 -2.28
C ALA A 55 -3.03 -11.82 -3.71
N ASP A 56 -4.36 -11.84 -3.86
CA ASP A 56 -5.04 -11.92 -5.14
C ASP A 56 -4.73 -10.72 -6.05
N ALA A 57 -4.57 -9.53 -5.46
CA ALA A 57 -4.13 -8.33 -6.17
C ALA A 57 -2.63 -8.36 -6.57
N GLY A 58 -1.88 -9.38 -6.16
CA GLY A 58 -0.48 -9.61 -6.53
C GLY A 58 0.55 -9.11 -5.52
N ALA A 59 0.14 -8.74 -4.30
CA ALA A 59 1.06 -8.37 -3.25
C ALA A 59 1.76 -9.60 -2.64
N THR A 60 3.00 -9.43 -2.20
CA THR A 60 3.60 -10.36 -1.23
C THR A 60 3.19 -9.93 0.17
N VAL A 61 2.45 -10.77 0.89
CA VAL A 61 1.87 -10.44 2.21
C VAL A 61 2.64 -11.15 3.32
N TYR A 62 2.97 -10.40 4.39
CA TYR A 62 3.64 -10.87 5.60
C TYR A 62 2.78 -10.65 6.85
#